data_AF-A0A3Q3END7-F1
#
_entry.id   AF-A0A3Q3END7-F1
#
_cell.length_a   1.000
_cell.length_b   1.000
_cell.length_c   1.000
_cell.angle_alpha   90.00
_cell.angle_beta   90.00
_cell.angle_gamma   90.00
#
_symmetry.space_group_name_H-M   'P 1'
#
loop_
_entity.id
_entity.type
_entity.pdbx_description
1 polymer ?
#
loop_
_entity_poly.entity_id
_entity_poly.type
_entity_poly.pdbx_seq_one_letter_code
_entity_poly.pdbx_strand_id
1 'polypeptide(L)'
;MKQLGLVHCPRTHWTCGCRGSNRICAVQMKVVFMSGRFLTDSLLFASVLQLMLVSLSAMMSHGFKSSKQDFTFGPWKVTAARNHIMKSKDIERLAEEMNMPSLPEMLFGDNVLRIQHTDGFGIEFNAIDALKRVNNMEDAVKVACAQEWQESRADSEHSKEVVRPYDWTYTTDYRGTLIGEDMQMEVTKTSERIDLEKLKAREQIMFFDEVLLFEDELHDHGVSMISVKIRVMPTSFFLLLRFFLRVDGVLIRINDTRLYYEAGKSYMLREFSTRESRITELKNVPPALYTDPNEIAQHLTLKLTECERLELPHPNSAADEELQ
;
A
#
# COMPACT_ATOMS: atom_id res chain seq x y z
N MET A 1 -10.58 -42.65 45.85
CA MET A 1 -9.41 -42.18 46.63
C MET A 1 -8.20 -43.01 46.21
N LYS A 2 -7.07 -42.34 45.92
CA LYS A 2 -5.63 -42.73 46.00
C LYS A 2 -5.29 -44.24 46.04
N GLN A 3 -4.25 -44.78 45.37
CA GLN A 3 -3.05 -44.24 44.74
C GLN A 3 -2.27 -45.37 44.00
N LEU A 4 -1.65 -45.00 42.88
CA LEU A 4 -0.27 -45.30 42.39
C LEU A 4 0.41 -46.68 42.58
N GLY A 5 0.95 -47.18 41.45
CA GLY A 5 2.37 -47.54 41.31
C GLY A 5 2.70 -48.89 40.65
N LEU A 6 3.42 -48.87 39.50
CA LEU A 6 4.35 -49.89 38.91
C LEU A 6 4.52 -49.55 37.40
N VAL A 7 5.63 -48.98 36.89
CA VAL A 7 7.04 -49.41 36.73
C VAL A 7 7.27 -50.52 35.68
N HIS A 8 7.95 -50.09 34.60
CA HIS A 8 8.88 -50.79 33.67
C HIS A 8 8.41 -51.74 32.55
N CYS A 9 9.02 -51.47 31.39
CA CYS A 9 9.03 -52.18 30.10
C CYS A 9 9.88 -53.47 30.17
N PRO A 10 9.66 -54.44 29.25
CA PRO A 10 10.70 -54.64 28.23
C PRO A 10 10.21 -55.06 26.83
N ARG A 11 11.07 -54.77 25.85
CA ARG A 11 11.06 -55.27 24.46
C ARG A 11 11.30 -56.78 24.38
N THR A 12 10.69 -57.43 23.39
CA THR A 12 11.23 -58.52 22.55
C THR A 12 10.22 -58.80 21.41
N HIS A 13 10.51 -59.33 20.21
CA HIS A 13 11.64 -59.40 19.29
C HIS A 13 11.16 -60.27 18.07
N TRP A 14 11.67 -60.03 16.85
CA TRP A 14 11.64 -60.91 15.63
C TRP A 14 10.30 -61.12 14.87
N THR A 15 10.16 -61.30 13.54
CA THR A 15 10.95 -61.11 12.29
C THR A 15 10.04 -61.41 11.08
N CYS A 16 10.53 -61.08 9.86
CA CYS A 16 10.14 -61.62 8.54
C CYS A 16 8.83 -61.05 7.95
N GLY A 17 8.73 -60.64 6.69
CA GLY A 17 9.54 -60.86 5.50
C GLY A 17 8.59 -61.02 4.30
N CYS A 18 9.03 -60.57 3.12
CA CYS A 18 8.44 -60.80 1.78
C CYS A 18 7.41 -59.80 1.19
N ARG A 19 7.88 -59.19 0.10
CA ARG A 19 7.29 -59.12 -1.25
C ARG A 19 5.92 -58.46 -1.43
N GLY A 20 5.95 -57.33 -2.13
CA GLY A 20 5.37 -57.21 -3.46
C GLY A 20 3.84 -57.14 -3.57
N SER A 21 3.38 -55.99 -4.08
CA SER A 21 2.33 -55.86 -5.10
C SER A 21 1.37 -54.71 -4.80
N ASN A 22 1.22 -53.85 -5.80
CA ASN A 22 0.16 -52.86 -5.94
C ASN A 22 -1.20 -53.41 -5.48
N ARG A 23 -1.89 -52.66 -4.61
CA ARG A 23 -3.35 -52.58 -4.63
C ARG A 23 -3.85 -51.35 -3.87
N ILE A 24 -4.55 -50.51 -4.62
CA ILE A 24 -5.43 -49.44 -4.20
C ILE A 24 -6.41 -50.01 -3.16
N CYS A 25 -6.43 -49.45 -1.96
CA CYS A 25 -7.41 -49.77 -0.94
C CYS A 25 -8.30 -48.55 -0.72
N ALA A 26 -9.49 -48.57 -1.32
CA ALA A 26 -10.56 -47.63 -1.06
C ALA A 26 -11.09 -47.87 0.37
N VAL A 27 -10.90 -46.90 1.26
CA VAL A 27 -11.51 -46.92 2.59
C VAL A 27 -12.88 -46.26 2.48
N GLN A 28 -13.91 -47.10 2.48
CA GLN A 28 -15.31 -46.74 2.63
C GLN A 28 -15.53 -46.22 4.06
N MET A 29 -15.71 -44.90 4.21
CA MET A 29 -16.08 -44.28 5.48
C MET A 29 -17.60 -44.34 5.64
N LYS A 30 -18.05 -45.18 6.56
CA LYS A 30 -19.45 -45.37 6.96
C LYS A 30 -19.89 -44.15 7.79
N VAL A 31 -20.73 -43.29 7.23
CA VAL A 31 -21.35 -42.17 7.96
C VAL A 31 -22.56 -42.70 8.73
N VAL A 32 -22.47 -42.72 10.05
CA VAL A 32 -23.60 -42.97 10.95
C VAL A 32 -24.29 -41.62 11.20
N PHE A 33 -25.51 -41.48 10.70
CA PHE A 33 -26.39 -40.35 10.99
C PHE A 33 -26.95 -40.49 12.42
N MET A 34 -26.56 -39.57 13.31
CA MET A 34 -27.35 -39.24 14.49
C MET A 34 -27.92 -37.83 14.32
N SER A 35 -29.24 -37.78 14.34
CA SER A 35 -30.09 -36.58 14.26
C SER A 35 -29.87 -35.66 15.45
N GLY A 36 -29.46 -34.42 15.19
CA GLY A 36 -29.42 -33.34 16.19
C GLY A 36 -29.30 -32.01 15.47
N ARG A 37 -30.32 -31.17 15.61
CA ARG A 37 -30.50 -29.87 14.95
C ARG A 37 -29.33 -28.93 15.20
N PHE A 38 -28.96 -28.17 14.17
CA PHE A 38 -28.37 -26.80 14.13
C PHE A 38 -27.41 -26.76 12.95
N LEU A 39 -27.73 -26.00 11.90
CA LEU A 39 -26.81 -25.41 10.90
C LEU A 39 -27.62 -24.85 9.73
N THR A 40 -27.95 -23.56 9.80
CA THR A 40 -28.21 -22.73 8.63
C THR A 40 -27.09 -21.69 8.60
N ASP A 41 -25.96 -21.99 7.98
CA ASP A 41 -24.99 -20.97 7.52
C ASP A 41 -23.84 -21.56 6.67
N SER A 42 -24.11 -22.61 5.88
CA SER A 42 -23.09 -23.26 5.03
C SER A 42 -23.12 -22.79 3.58
N LEU A 43 -24.14 -22.03 3.17
CA LEU A 43 -24.35 -21.63 1.77
C LEU A 43 -23.83 -20.21 1.46
N LEU A 44 -23.67 -19.33 2.45
CA LEU A 44 -23.10 -17.99 2.25
C LEU A 44 -21.57 -18.00 2.13
N PHE A 45 -20.87 -18.88 2.86
CA PHE A 45 -19.40 -18.96 2.81
C PHE A 45 -18.87 -19.49 1.47
N ALA A 46 -19.58 -20.45 0.84
CA ALA A 46 -19.19 -20.97 -0.46
C ALA A 46 -19.38 -19.93 -1.58
N SER A 47 -20.39 -19.06 -1.49
CA SER A 47 -20.66 -18.00 -2.46
C SER A 47 -19.59 -16.90 -2.43
N VAL A 48 -19.07 -16.54 -1.24
CA VAL A 48 -18.07 -15.47 -1.09
C VAL A 48 -16.68 -15.97 -1.52
N LEU A 49 -16.32 -17.21 -1.18
CA LEU A 49 -15.05 -17.80 -1.61
C LEU A 49 -15.00 -18.00 -3.13
N GLN A 50 -16.14 -18.35 -3.75
CA GLN A 50 -16.25 -18.52 -5.19
C GLN A 50 -16.27 -17.18 -5.93
N LEU A 51 -16.80 -16.09 -5.35
CA LEU A 51 -16.65 -14.74 -5.90
C LEU A 51 -15.21 -14.23 -5.82
N MET A 52 -14.50 -14.49 -4.70
CA MET A 52 -13.10 -14.10 -4.51
C MET A 52 -12.16 -14.81 -5.51
N LEU A 53 -12.37 -16.10 -5.75
CA LEU A 53 -11.62 -16.89 -6.74
C LEU A 53 -11.90 -16.44 -8.18
N VAL A 54 -13.12 -16.00 -8.48
CA VAL A 54 -13.45 -15.44 -9.81
C VAL A 54 -12.81 -14.06 -10.01
N SER A 55 -12.67 -13.24 -8.96
CA SER A 55 -11.93 -11.98 -9.02
C SER A 55 -10.43 -12.18 -9.23
N LEU A 56 -9.78 -13.13 -8.54
CA LEU A 56 -8.35 -13.40 -8.77
C LEU A 56 -8.09 -14.04 -10.14
N SER A 57 -8.96 -14.94 -10.60
CA SER A 57 -8.79 -15.58 -11.91
C SER A 57 -9.06 -14.60 -13.07
N ALA A 58 -9.87 -13.56 -12.87
CA ALA A 58 -10.07 -12.48 -13.85
C ALA A 58 -8.84 -11.56 -13.98
N MET A 59 -7.99 -11.48 -12.95
CA MET A 59 -6.75 -10.68 -12.97
C MET A 59 -5.59 -11.40 -13.67
N MET A 60 -5.69 -12.73 -13.85
CA MET A 60 -4.61 -13.55 -14.42
C MET A 60 -4.79 -13.84 -15.93
N SER A 61 -5.84 -13.33 -16.57
CA SER A 61 -6.13 -13.62 -17.99
C SER A 61 -6.51 -12.41 -18.86
N HIS A 62 -6.60 -11.21 -18.30
CA HIS A 62 -6.69 -9.98 -19.08
C HIS A 62 -5.33 -9.31 -19.12
N GLY A 63 -4.65 -9.36 -20.27
CA GLY A 63 -3.42 -8.60 -20.48
C GLY A 63 -3.65 -7.17 -19.98
N PHE A 64 -2.80 -6.72 -19.06
CA PHE A 64 -2.88 -5.39 -18.46
C PHE A 64 -2.96 -4.36 -19.59
N LYS A 65 -4.14 -3.75 -19.79
CA LYS A 65 -4.31 -2.71 -20.79
C LYS A 65 -3.84 -1.41 -20.18
N SER A 66 -2.77 -0.85 -20.74
CA SER A 66 -2.43 0.54 -20.51
C SER A 66 -3.69 1.38 -20.72
N SER A 67 -4.01 2.21 -19.74
CA SER A 67 -5.17 3.10 -19.78
C SER A 67 -4.76 4.48 -19.35
N LYS A 68 -5.23 5.47 -20.10
CA LYS A 68 -5.06 6.87 -19.78
C LYS A 68 -6.45 7.50 -19.73
N GLN A 69 -6.78 8.12 -18.61
CA GLN A 69 -8.00 8.87 -18.43
C GLN A 69 -7.65 10.32 -18.17
N ASP A 70 -8.24 11.21 -18.97
CA ASP A 70 -8.11 12.65 -18.81
C ASP A 70 -9.49 13.20 -18.41
N PHE A 71 -9.52 14.04 -17.38
CA PHE A 71 -10.73 14.74 -16.95
C PHE A 71 -10.43 16.22 -16.75
N THR A 72 -11.33 17.08 -17.20
CA THR A 72 -11.20 18.53 -17.06
C THR A 72 -12.16 19.07 -16.01
N PHE A 73 -11.63 19.87 -15.10
CA PHE A 73 -12.35 20.52 -14.01
C PHE A 73 -12.00 22.01 -14.00
N GLY A 74 -12.81 22.82 -14.70
CA GLY A 74 -12.49 24.24 -14.92
C GLY A 74 -11.12 24.40 -15.59
N PRO A 75 -10.16 25.15 -14.99
CA PRO A 75 -8.80 25.29 -15.54
C PRO A 75 -7.87 24.12 -15.17
N TRP A 76 -8.36 23.11 -14.45
CA TRP A 76 -7.57 21.95 -14.05
C TRP A 76 -7.77 20.78 -15.02
N LYS A 77 -6.67 20.17 -15.43
CA LYS A 77 -6.64 18.90 -16.16
C LYS A 77 -6.08 17.80 -15.25
N VAL A 78 -6.92 16.84 -14.92
CA VAL A 78 -6.53 15.60 -14.21
C VAL A 78 -6.19 14.55 -15.26
N THR A 79 -5.01 13.95 -15.14
CA THR A 79 -4.53 12.87 -16.01
C THR A 79 -4.16 11.68 -15.13
N ALA A 80 -4.83 10.54 -15.32
CA ALA A 80 -4.51 9.28 -14.65
C ALA A 80 -4.01 8.29 -15.70
N ALA A 81 -2.73 7.90 -15.62
CA ALA A 81 -2.12 6.91 -16.49
C ALA A 81 -1.78 5.66 -15.68
N ARG A 82 -2.27 4.52 -16.16
CA ARG A 82 -1.98 3.19 -15.64
C ARG A 82 -1.32 2.37 -16.74
N ASN A 83 -0.15 1.84 -16.45
CA ASN A 83 0.76 1.13 -17.31
C ASN A 83 1.22 -0.16 -16.62
N HIS A 84 1.90 -1.01 -17.38
CA HIS A 84 2.37 -2.30 -16.90
C HIS A 84 3.52 -2.14 -15.90
N ILE A 85 3.77 -3.19 -15.12
CA ILE A 85 4.93 -3.29 -14.24
C ILE A 85 6.21 -3.19 -15.08
N MET A 86 7.21 -2.47 -14.57
CA MET A 86 8.50 -2.34 -15.22
C MET A 86 9.18 -3.71 -15.43
N LYS A 87 9.97 -3.83 -16.48
CA LYS A 87 10.75 -5.04 -16.74
C LYS A 87 11.95 -5.10 -15.81
N SER A 88 12.38 -6.31 -15.43
CA SER A 88 13.49 -6.54 -14.50
C SER A 88 14.77 -5.77 -14.87
N LYS A 89 15.12 -5.70 -16.17
CA LYS A 89 16.29 -4.95 -16.64
C LYS A 89 16.20 -3.43 -16.39
N ASP A 90 15.00 -2.88 -16.55
CA ASP A 90 14.76 -1.45 -16.31
C ASP A 90 14.73 -1.16 -14.82
N ILE A 91 14.25 -2.11 -14.01
CA ILE A 91 14.30 -2.07 -12.54
C ILE A 91 15.75 -2.08 -12.04
N GLU A 92 16.59 -3.00 -12.52
CA GLU A 92 18.02 -3.08 -12.15
C GLU A 92 18.76 -1.79 -12.49
N ARG A 93 18.58 -1.26 -13.71
CA ARG A 93 19.17 0.02 -14.11
C ARG A 93 18.71 1.17 -13.21
N LEU A 94 17.41 1.23 -12.90
CA LEU A 94 16.88 2.28 -12.03
C LEU A 94 17.37 2.15 -10.59
N ALA A 95 17.56 0.92 -10.09
CA ALA A 95 18.14 0.65 -8.78
C ALA A 95 19.58 1.18 -8.69
N GLU A 96 20.39 0.93 -9.73
CA GLU A 96 21.74 1.48 -9.86
C GLU A 96 21.73 3.02 -9.90
N GLU A 97 20.85 3.62 -10.70
CA GLU A 97 20.69 5.08 -10.80
C GLU A 97 20.28 5.72 -9.46
N MET A 98 19.41 5.07 -8.69
CA MET A 98 18.98 5.53 -7.36
C MET A 98 19.92 5.12 -6.23
N ASN A 99 20.97 4.34 -6.52
CA ASN A 99 21.89 3.77 -5.54
C ASN A 99 21.16 2.99 -4.43
N MET A 100 20.15 2.21 -4.84
CA MET A 100 19.34 1.32 -3.99
C MET A 100 19.69 -0.14 -4.30
N PRO A 101 19.78 -1.03 -3.30
CA PRO A 101 20.13 -2.44 -3.51
C PRO A 101 19.05 -3.21 -4.29
N SER A 102 17.78 -2.85 -4.08
CA SER A 102 16.64 -3.41 -4.80
C SER A 102 15.52 -2.37 -4.85
N LEU A 103 14.64 -2.49 -5.84
CA LEU A 103 13.39 -1.75 -5.91
C LEU A 103 12.21 -2.71 -5.65
N PRO A 104 11.01 -2.18 -5.38
CA PRO A 104 9.80 -2.98 -5.22
C PRO A 104 9.57 -3.97 -6.38
N GLU A 105 9.13 -5.18 -6.07
CA GLU A 105 8.83 -6.22 -7.08
C GLU A 105 7.82 -5.75 -8.14
N MET A 106 6.76 -5.07 -7.71
CA MET A 106 5.73 -4.52 -8.59
C MET A 106 5.89 -3.00 -8.68
N LEU A 107 6.90 -2.54 -9.43
CA LEU A 107 7.12 -1.12 -9.70
C LEU A 107 6.42 -0.67 -10.99
N PHE A 108 5.52 0.30 -10.89
CA PHE A 108 4.85 0.91 -12.04
C PHE A 108 5.48 2.26 -12.39
N GLY A 109 6.65 2.24 -13.05
CA GLY A 109 7.42 3.45 -13.36
C GLY A 109 6.69 4.47 -14.24
N ASP A 110 5.85 4.00 -15.17
CA ASP A 110 5.08 4.86 -16.07
C ASP A 110 3.70 5.25 -15.49
N ASN A 111 3.37 4.81 -14.27
CA ASN A 111 2.12 5.22 -13.63
C ASN A 111 2.25 6.63 -13.10
N VAL A 112 1.29 7.47 -13.46
CA VAL A 112 1.25 8.85 -13.00
C VAL A 112 -0.17 9.30 -12.80
N LEU A 113 -0.40 9.99 -11.69
CA LEU A 113 -1.56 10.85 -11.51
C LEU A 113 -1.08 12.30 -11.50
N ARG A 114 -1.51 13.07 -12.49
CA ARG A 114 -1.12 14.47 -12.68
C ARG A 114 -2.32 15.39 -12.62
N ILE A 115 -2.21 16.47 -11.87
CA ILE A 115 -3.16 17.57 -11.82
C ILE A 115 -2.43 18.80 -12.32
N GLN A 116 -2.79 19.29 -13.51
CA GLN A 116 -2.12 20.40 -14.15
C GLN A 116 -3.11 21.55 -14.41
N HIS A 117 -2.70 22.77 -14.09
CA HIS A 117 -3.43 23.98 -14.43
C HIS A 117 -3.17 24.37 -15.90
N THR A 118 -4.08 25.12 -16.51
CA THR A 118 -3.89 25.67 -17.86
C THR A 118 -2.63 26.53 -18.00
N ASP A 119 -2.19 27.14 -16.90
CA ASP A 119 -1.01 28.01 -16.86
C ASP A 119 0.31 27.23 -16.70
N GLY A 120 0.26 25.89 -16.79
CA GLY A 120 1.43 25.03 -16.84
C GLY A 120 1.91 24.49 -15.48
N PHE A 121 1.53 25.13 -14.37
CA PHE A 121 1.86 24.67 -13.03
C PHE A 121 0.93 23.55 -12.53
N GLY A 122 1.33 22.81 -11.50
CA GLY A 122 0.51 21.75 -10.94
C GLY A 122 1.25 20.82 -9.99
N ILE A 123 0.70 19.61 -9.82
CA ILE A 123 1.29 18.56 -9.00
C ILE A 123 1.11 17.20 -9.67
N GLU A 124 2.12 16.34 -9.57
CA GLU A 124 2.06 14.96 -10.02
C GLU A 124 2.51 13.98 -8.94
N PHE A 125 2.04 12.74 -9.09
CA PHE A 125 2.36 11.62 -8.22
C PHE A 125 2.90 10.49 -9.06
N ASN A 126 4.16 10.13 -8.85
CA ASN A 126 4.86 9.09 -9.60
C ASN A 126 5.65 8.19 -8.63
N ALA A 127 5.94 6.95 -9.06
CA ALA A 127 6.64 5.97 -8.22
C ALA A 127 8.11 6.35 -7.99
N ILE A 128 8.76 6.90 -9.01
CA ILE A 128 10.20 7.18 -9.05
C ILE A 128 10.56 8.24 -8.01
N ASP A 129 9.84 9.35 -7.95
CA ASP A 129 10.07 10.41 -6.98
C ASP A 129 9.66 10.00 -5.57
N ALA A 130 8.68 9.10 -5.43
CA ALA A 130 8.36 8.50 -4.15
C ALA A 130 9.52 7.63 -3.63
N LEU A 131 10.18 6.87 -4.51
CA LEU A 131 11.35 6.05 -4.16
C LEU A 131 12.60 6.88 -3.87
N LYS A 132 12.82 8.01 -4.57
CA LYS A 132 13.92 8.94 -4.26
C LYS A 132 13.84 9.53 -2.85
N ARG A 133 12.64 9.58 -2.26
CA ARG A 133 12.39 10.04 -0.88
C ARG A 133 12.61 8.94 0.16
N VAL A 134 12.76 7.68 -0.26
CA VAL A 134 13.12 6.60 0.65
C VAL A 134 14.51 6.88 1.20
N ASN A 135 14.66 6.70 2.52
CA ASN A 135 15.88 7.05 3.19
C ASN A 135 17.00 6.06 2.85
N ASN A 136 17.85 6.41 1.89
CA ASN A 136 18.95 5.56 1.45
C ASN A 136 20.21 5.69 2.35
N MET A 137 20.25 6.62 3.32
CA MET A 137 21.50 6.97 4.01
C MET A 137 21.42 7.22 5.51
N GLU A 138 20.25 7.34 6.14
CA GLU A 138 20.17 7.43 7.60
C GLU A 138 19.66 6.14 8.25
N ASP A 139 20.38 5.80 9.32
CA ASP A 139 20.34 4.63 10.19
C ASP A 139 19.03 4.52 11.01
N ALA A 140 17.87 4.71 10.36
CA ALA A 140 16.60 5.05 11.01
C ALA A 140 15.55 3.92 11.03
N VAL A 141 15.98 2.66 10.93
CA VAL A 141 15.18 1.51 11.38
C VAL A 141 16.12 0.49 12.04
N LYS A 142 16.77 0.88 13.15
CA LYS A 142 17.16 -0.08 14.20
C LYS A 142 15.89 -0.61 14.89
N VAL A 143 14.98 -1.19 14.11
CA VAL A 143 13.98 -2.07 14.69
C VAL A 143 14.74 -3.33 15.02
N ALA A 144 14.72 -3.75 16.27
CA ALA A 144 15.34 -4.98 16.78
C ALA A 144 15.02 -6.25 15.96
N CYS A 145 14.09 -6.16 15.00
CA CYS A 145 13.72 -7.18 14.03
C CYS A 145 14.68 -7.30 12.83
N ALA A 146 15.50 -6.28 12.51
CA ALA A 146 16.50 -6.39 11.45
C ALA A 146 17.52 -7.48 11.77
N GLN A 147 17.79 -7.75 13.05
CA GLN A 147 18.73 -8.79 13.47
C GLN A 147 18.12 -10.19 13.32
N GLU A 148 16.87 -10.42 13.74
CA GLU A 148 16.17 -11.70 13.55
C GLU A 148 15.87 -12.00 12.06
N TRP A 149 15.63 -10.97 11.24
CA TRP A 149 15.44 -11.07 9.78
C TRP A 149 16.76 -11.19 9.00
N GLN A 150 17.84 -10.55 9.47
CA GLN A 150 19.20 -10.79 8.93
C GLN A 150 19.70 -12.21 9.28
N GLU A 151 19.35 -12.70 10.47
CA GLU A 151 19.68 -14.06 10.92
C GLU A 151 18.95 -15.14 10.11
N SER A 152 17.70 -14.90 9.66
CA SER A 152 16.98 -15.84 8.79
C SER A 152 17.53 -15.90 7.36
N ARG A 153 18.15 -14.81 6.86
CA ARG A 153 18.87 -14.76 5.57
C ARG A 153 20.28 -15.38 5.63
N ALA A 154 20.88 -15.49 6.81
CA ALA A 154 22.23 -16.02 7.00
C ALA A 154 22.36 -17.52 6.61
N ASP A 155 21.24 -18.25 6.54
CA ASP A 155 21.19 -19.67 6.22
C ASP A 155 21.05 -19.96 4.70
N SER A 156 20.93 -18.91 3.87
CA SER A 156 20.94 -19.03 2.41
C SER A 156 22.36 -18.80 1.87
N GLU A 157 22.97 -19.83 1.27
CA GLU A 157 24.39 -19.84 0.82
C GLU A 157 24.77 -18.80 -0.26
N HIS A 158 23.89 -17.85 -0.61
CA HIS A 158 24.10 -16.87 -1.68
C HIS A 158 23.76 -15.45 -1.23
N SER A 159 24.50 -14.89 -0.27
CA SER A 159 25.06 -13.51 -0.31
C SER A 159 25.67 -13.14 1.05
N LYS A 160 26.98 -13.39 1.20
CA LYS A 160 27.81 -12.69 2.20
C LYS A 160 28.26 -11.33 1.67
N GLU A 161 27.36 -10.59 1.03
CA GLU A 161 27.61 -9.18 0.78
C GLU A 161 27.19 -8.42 2.02
N VAL A 162 28.07 -7.55 2.48
CA VAL A 162 27.83 -6.66 3.61
C VAL A 162 26.59 -5.83 3.28
N VAL A 163 25.42 -6.27 3.76
CA VAL A 163 24.14 -5.59 3.57
C VAL A 163 24.27 -4.25 4.25
N ARG A 164 24.43 -3.19 3.44
CA ARG A 164 24.37 -1.81 3.95
C ARG A 164 23.04 -1.66 4.70
N PRO A 165 23.01 -0.97 5.86
CA PRO A 165 21.75 -0.70 6.55
C PRO A 165 20.86 0.10 5.59
N TYR A 166 19.89 -0.59 5.00
CA TYR A 166 18.99 -0.05 4.00
C TYR A 166 17.56 -0.37 4.44
N ASP A 167 16.66 0.60 4.26
CA ASP A 167 15.25 0.45 4.57
C ASP A 167 14.54 -0.35 3.47
N TRP A 168 14.53 -1.68 3.63
CA TRP A 168 13.79 -2.60 2.76
C TRP A 168 12.27 -2.43 2.83
N THR A 169 11.76 -1.58 3.74
CA THR A 169 10.32 -1.31 3.85
C THR A 169 9.83 -0.25 2.86
N TYR A 170 10.75 0.41 2.14
CA TYR A 170 10.46 1.49 1.20
C TYR A 170 9.62 2.62 1.83
N THR A 171 9.84 2.93 3.11
CA THR A 171 9.10 4.00 3.78
C THR A 171 9.41 5.34 3.13
N THR A 172 8.37 6.03 2.67
CA THR A 172 8.49 7.33 1.99
C THR A 172 7.59 8.38 2.64
N ASP A 173 8.10 9.61 2.71
CA ASP A 173 7.39 10.82 3.15
C ASP A 173 6.86 11.64 1.96
N TYR A 174 6.79 11.03 0.77
CA TYR A 174 6.42 11.68 -0.47
C TYR A 174 5.07 12.42 -0.41
N ARG A 175 5.09 13.70 -0.80
CA ARG A 175 3.93 14.61 -0.78
C ARG A 175 3.49 15.08 -2.17
N GLY A 176 3.92 14.38 -3.22
CA GLY A 176 3.75 14.79 -4.60
C GLY A 176 4.88 15.69 -5.11
N THR A 177 5.11 15.63 -6.41
CA THR A 177 6.11 16.43 -7.14
C THR A 177 5.41 17.64 -7.74
N LEU A 178 5.87 18.85 -7.39
CA LEU A 178 5.35 20.08 -7.99
C LEU A 178 5.89 20.23 -9.41
N ILE A 179 5.00 20.57 -10.34
CA ILE A 179 5.34 20.79 -11.76
C ILE A 179 5.11 22.26 -12.12
N GLY A 180 5.91 22.76 -13.06
CA GLY A 180 5.85 24.14 -13.56
C GLY A 180 7.23 24.65 -13.95
N GLU A 181 7.40 25.06 -15.21
CA GLU A 181 8.67 25.60 -15.72
C GLU A 181 8.84 27.07 -15.33
N ASP A 182 7.84 27.90 -15.64
CA ASP A 182 7.86 29.36 -15.39
C ASP A 182 7.12 29.78 -14.11
N MET A 183 6.07 29.04 -13.73
CA MET A 183 5.25 29.30 -12.55
C MET A 183 5.17 28.05 -11.70
N GLN A 184 5.42 28.17 -10.40
CA GLN A 184 5.32 27.06 -9.45
C GLN A 184 4.46 27.47 -8.25
N MET A 185 3.79 26.47 -7.66
CA MET A 185 3.01 26.68 -6.44
C MET A 185 3.96 26.85 -5.25
N GLU A 186 3.69 27.85 -4.40
CA GLU A 186 4.47 28.07 -3.19
C GLU A 186 3.89 27.26 -2.03
N VAL A 187 4.76 26.52 -1.34
CA VAL A 187 4.38 25.71 -0.17
C VAL A 187 4.57 26.53 1.10
N THR A 188 3.48 26.90 1.76
CA THR A 188 3.51 27.60 3.04
C THR A 188 2.92 26.72 4.16
N LYS A 189 3.48 26.81 5.37
CA LYS A 189 2.92 26.09 6.52
C LYS A 189 1.65 26.78 6.98
N THR A 190 0.59 26.01 7.22
CA THR A 190 -0.70 26.55 7.67
C THR A 190 -1.23 25.77 8.86
N SER A 191 -2.11 26.41 9.65
CA SER A 191 -2.92 25.76 10.67
C SER A 191 -4.29 25.33 10.14
N GLU A 192 -4.65 25.73 8.91
CA GLU A 192 -5.90 25.33 8.27
C GLU A 192 -5.90 23.82 7.99
N ARG A 193 -7.04 23.18 8.28
CA ARG A 193 -7.24 21.74 8.06
C ARG A 193 -8.28 21.50 6.99
N ILE A 194 -8.20 20.33 6.36
CA ILE A 194 -9.20 19.90 5.40
C ILE A 194 -10.50 19.62 6.15
N ASP A 195 -11.58 20.30 5.74
CA ASP A 195 -12.89 20.09 6.34
C ASP A 195 -13.48 18.74 5.88
N LEU A 196 -13.40 17.74 6.75
CA LEU A 196 -13.90 16.41 6.50
C LEU A 196 -15.44 16.36 6.39
N GLU A 197 -16.16 17.35 6.92
CA GLU A 197 -17.62 17.40 6.82
C GLU A 197 -18.05 17.71 5.39
N LYS A 198 -17.34 18.61 4.72
CA LYS A 198 -17.54 18.88 3.28
C LYS A 198 -17.31 17.61 2.44
N LEU A 199 -16.33 16.79 2.79
CA LEU A 199 -16.06 15.53 2.07
C LEU A 199 -17.09 14.43 2.33
N LYS A 200 -17.84 14.51 3.44
CA LYS A 200 -18.96 13.61 3.74
C LYS A 200 -20.26 14.02 3.04
N ALA A 201 -20.33 15.24 2.51
CA ALA A 201 -21.47 15.68 1.72
C ALA A 201 -21.64 14.76 0.50
N ARG A 202 -22.88 14.37 0.22
CA ARG A 202 -23.21 13.50 -0.92
C ARG A 202 -23.26 14.30 -2.21
N GLU A 203 -22.11 14.81 -2.63
CA GLU A 203 -21.94 15.37 -3.97
C GLU A 203 -21.75 14.25 -5.00
N GLN A 204 -22.21 14.48 -6.22
CA GLN A 204 -22.02 13.53 -7.32
C GLN A 204 -20.54 13.48 -7.69
N ILE A 205 -19.95 12.28 -7.64
CA ILE A 205 -18.59 12.06 -8.09
C ILE A 205 -18.59 12.10 -9.62
N MET A 206 -17.99 13.14 -10.19
CA MET A 206 -17.89 13.33 -11.64
C MET A 206 -16.77 12.47 -12.22
N PHE A 207 -15.67 12.34 -11.47
CA PHE A 207 -14.52 11.54 -11.85
C PHE A 207 -13.92 10.85 -10.63
N PHE A 208 -13.61 9.57 -10.77
CA PHE A 208 -12.89 8.78 -9.78
C PHE A 208 -11.87 7.92 -10.50
N ASP A 209 -10.62 7.99 -10.06
CA ASP A 209 -9.60 7.05 -10.50
C ASP A 209 -8.64 6.71 -9.35
N GLU A 210 -8.05 5.52 -9.47
CA GLU A 210 -7.08 4.97 -8.55
C GLU A 210 -5.89 4.44 -9.34
N VAL A 211 -4.69 4.88 -8.95
CA VAL A 211 -3.43 4.53 -9.59
C VAL A 211 -2.50 3.95 -8.52
N LEU A 212 -2.09 2.70 -8.71
CA LEU A 212 -1.06 2.03 -7.92
C LEU A 212 0.31 2.45 -8.44
N LEU A 213 1.23 2.93 -7.59
CA LEU A 213 2.57 3.35 -8.06
C LEU A 213 3.61 2.24 -7.83
N PHE A 214 3.60 1.61 -6.65
CA PHE A 214 4.39 0.40 -6.41
C PHE A 214 3.77 -0.47 -5.32
N GLU A 215 4.12 -1.75 -5.36
CA GLU A 215 3.78 -2.75 -4.34
C GLU A 215 4.93 -3.76 -4.19
N ASP A 216 5.14 -4.24 -2.96
CA ASP A 216 6.16 -5.22 -2.59
C ASP A 216 5.64 -6.11 -1.45
N GLU A 217 5.85 -7.43 -1.53
CA GLU A 217 5.44 -8.39 -0.51
C GLU A 217 6.49 -8.63 0.58
N LEU A 218 7.60 -7.88 0.54
CA LEU A 218 8.68 -7.93 1.51
C LEU A 218 9.21 -9.36 1.75
N HIS A 219 9.27 -10.17 0.69
CA HIS A 219 9.60 -11.60 0.74
C HIS A 219 8.70 -12.41 1.70
N ASP A 220 7.38 -12.28 1.56
CA ASP A 220 6.35 -12.96 2.38
C ASP A 220 6.31 -12.52 3.86
N HIS A 221 7.00 -11.45 4.23
CA HIS A 221 7.03 -10.93 5.61
C HIS A 221 6.14 -9.70 5.81
N GLY A 222 5.34 -9.33 4.82
CA GLY A 222 4.43 -8.21 4.94
C GLY A 222 3.93 -7.69 3.61
N VAL A 223 3.64 -6.39 3.57
CA VAL A 223 3.31 -5.68 2.33
C VAL A 223 3.71 -4.21 2.46
N SER A 224 4.33 -3.67 1.43
CA SER A 224 4.58 -2.25 1.24
C SER A 224 3.91 -1.82 -0.06
N MET A 225 2.95 -0.89 0.03
CA MET A 225 2.14 -0.47 -1.10
C MET A 225 1.94 1.04 -1.08
N ILE A 226 2.08 1.69 -2.23
CA ILE A 226 1.68 3.09 -2.39
C ILE A 226 0.66 3.25 -3.51
N SER A 227 -0.46 3.89 -3.20
CA SER A 227 -1.54 4.15 -4.15
C SER A 227 -2.01 5.59 -4.04
N VAL A 228 -2.45 6.15 -5.17
CA VAL A 228 -3.05 7.48 -5.23
C VAL A 228 -4.46 7.39 -5.80
N LYS A 229 -5.41 8.01 -5.10
CA LYS A 229 -6.83 8.04 -5.45
C LYS A 229 -7.27 9.47 -5.59
N ILE A 230 -8.09 9.78 -6.60
CA ILE A 230 -8.69 11.10 -6.78
C ILE A 230 -10.19 11.00 -6.95
N ARG A 231 -10.91 11.93 -6.34
CA ARG A 231 -12.34 12.16 -6.49
C ARG A 231 -12.55 13.61 -6.90
N VAL A 232 -13.14 13.82 -8.07
CA VAL A 232 -13.52 15.15 -8.54
C VAL A 232 -15.03 15.31 -8.40
N MET A 233 -15.41 16.35 -7.68
CA MET A 233 -16.78 16.81 -7.49
C MET A 233 -17.05 18.03 -8.37
N PRO A 234 -18.30 18.52 -8.49
CA PRO A 234 -18.62 19.68 -9.32
C PRO A 234 -17.98 20.99 -8.85
N THR A 235 -17.65 21.10 -7.55
CA THR A 235 -17.14 22.33 -6.93
C THR A 235 -15.73 22.18 -6.36
N SER A 236 -15.24 20.95 -6.22
CA SER A 236 -13.98 20.65 -5.52
C SER A 236 -13.37 19.34 -6.03
N PHE A 237 -12.10 19.10 -5.71
CA PHE A 237 -11.52 17.77 -5.83
C PHE A 237 -10.76 17.39 -4.57
N PHE A 238 -10.70 16.09 -4.31
CA PHE A 238 -10.01 15.49 -3.19
C PHE A 238 -9.11 14.35 -3.69
N LEU A 239 -7.85 14.39 -3.30
CA LEU A 239 -6.86 13.38 -3.60
C LEU A 239 -6.30 12.80 -2.31
N LEU A 240 -6.13 11.48 -2.29
CA LEU A 240 -5.50 10.73 -1.22
C LEU A 240 -4.37 9.90 -1.82
N LEU A 241 -3.14 10.27 -1.50
CA LEU A 241 -1.98 9.40 -1.64
C LEU A 241 -1.81 8.65 -0.32
N ARG A 242 -1.81 7.32 -0.38
CA ARG A 242 -1.63 6.45 0.78
C ARG A 242 -0.47 5.52 0.55
N PHE A 243 0.53 5.61 1.41
CA PHE A 243 1.54 4.59 1.62
C PHE A 243 1.10 3.71 2.80
N PHE A 244 1.02 2.40 2.55
CA PHE A 244 0.63 1.38 3.50
C PHE A 244 1.78 0.39 3.67
N LEU A 245 2.26 0.26 4.90
CA LEU A 245 3.29 -0.69 5.27
C LEU A 245 2.76 -1.58 6.40
N ARG A 246 2.80 -2.88 6.17
CA ARG A 246 2.56 -3.90 7.19
C ARG A 246 3.79 -4.79 7.23
N VAL A 247 4.37 -4.93 8.41
CA VAL A 247 5.40 -5.95 8.67
C VAL A 247 4.81 -6.94 9.66
N ASP A 248 4.67 -8.18 9.23
CA ASP A 248 3.91 -9.19 9.96
C ASP A 248 4.55 -9.46 11.33
N GLY A 249 3.71 -9.44 12.38
CA GLY A 249 4.14 -9.57 13.77
C GLY A 249 4.85 -8.34 14.38
N VAL A 250 5.22 -7.34 13.60
CA VAL A 250 6.02 -6.19 14.05
C VAL A 250 5.19 -4.91 14.18
N LEU A 251 4.83 -4.27 13.06
CA LEU A 251 4.18 -2.96 13.03
C LEU A 251 3.32 -2.75 11.79
N ILE A 252 2.41 -1.79 11.89
CA ILE A 252 1.64 -1.26 10.78
C ILE A 252 1.85 0.25 10.74
N ARG A 253 2.22 0.77 9.57
CA ARG A 253 2.46 2.19 9.32
C ARG A 253 1.65 2.64 8.10
N ILE A 254 1.04 3.81 8.23
CA ILE A 254 0.30 4.48 7.14
C ILE A 254 0.77 5.91 7.04
N ASN A 255 1.25 6.30 5.87
CA ASN A 255 1.49 7.70 5.53
C ASN A 255 0.41 8.13 4.53
N ASP A 256 -0.45 9.03 4.96
CA ASP A 256 -1.50 9.63 4.14
C ASP A 256 -1.12 11.07 3.78
N THR A 257 -1.03 11.37 2.49
CA THR A 257 -1.00 12.74 1.96
C THR A 257 -2.36 13.03 1.34
N ARG A 258 -3.12 13.93 1.97
CA ARG A 258 -4.42 14.41 1.49
C ARG A 258 -4.23 15.75 0.80
N LEU A 259 -4.83 15.91 -0.36
CA LEU A 259 -4.85 17.17 -1.10
C LEU A 259 -6.30 17.55 -1.40
N TYR A 260 -6.68 18.78 -1.05
CA TYR A 260 -8.02 19.30 -1.26
C TYR A 260 -7.96 20.67 -1.94
N TYR A 261 -8.81 20.84 -2.95
CA TYR A 261 -9.01 22.11 -3.65
C TYR A 261 -10.49 22.39 -3.82
N GLU A 262 -10.86 23.65 -3.64
CA GLU A 262 -12.22 24.17 -3.81
C GLU A 262 -12.19 25.24 -4.91
N ALA A 263 -13.08 25.13 -5.88
CA ALA A 263 -13.16 26.07 -6.99
C ALA A 263 -13.38 27.50 -6.48
N GLY A 264 -12.59 28.44 -6.99
CA GLY A 264 -12.62 29.85 -6.58
C GLY A 264 -11.66 30.20 -5.44
N LYS A 265 -11.00 29.22 -4.81
CA LYS A 265 -9.87 29.50 -3.89
C LYS A 265 -8.57 29.69 -4.69
N SER A 266 -7.71 30.58 -4.19
CA SER A 266 -6.37 30.83 -4.71
C SER A 266 -5.31 29.85 -4.16
N TYR A 267 -5.72 28.80 -3.46
CA TYR A 267 -4.82 27.84 -2.82
C TYR A 267 -5.40 26.44 -2.73
N MET A 268 -4.53 25.45 -2.58
CA MET A 268 -4.88 24.09 -2.17
C MET A 268 -4.42 23.81 -0.75
N LEU A 269 -5.12 22.90 -0.06
CA LEU A 269 -4.69 22.40 1.24
C LEU A 269 -4.08 21.01 1.10
N ARG A 270 -2.88 20.84 1.62
CA ARG A 270 -2.17 19.56 1.69
C ARG A 270 -1.96 19.17 3.15
N GLU A 271 -2.47 18.02 3.55
CA GLU A 271 -2.33 17.48 4.90
C GLU A 271 -1.57 16.16 4.84
N PHE A 272 -0.40 16.11 5.47
CA PHE A 272 0.40 14.90 5.63
C PHE A 272 0.17 14.32 7.02
N SER A 273 -0.11 13.04 7.11
CA SER A 273 -0.27 12.35 8.40
C SER A 273 0.43 11.00 8.41
N THR A 274 1.26 10.76 9.42
CA THR A 274 1.88 9.46 9.68
C THR A 274 1.23 8.82 10.88
N ARG A 275 0.66 7.64 10.66
CA ARG A 275 0.07 6.79 11.69
C ARG A 275 0.89 5.52 11.81
N GLU A 276 1.26 5.17 13.03
CA GLU A 276 2.06 3.98 13.29
C GLU A 276 1.70 3.37 14.64
N SER A 277 1.49 2.06 14.64
CA SER A 277 1.31 1.26 15.84
C SER A 277 2.01 -0.08 15.71
N ARG A 278 2.54 -0.59 16.83
CA ARG A 278 3.07 -1.95 16.89
C ARG A 278 1.93 -2.95 16.95
N ILE A 279 2.10 -4.13 16.35
CA ILE A 279 1.07 -5.18 16.38
C ILE A 279 0.77 -5.62 17.82
N THR A 280 1.75 -5.52 18.72
CA THR A 280 1.57 -5.79 20.15
C THR A 280 0.57 -4.85 20.84
N GLU A 281 0.38 -3.63 20.32
CA GLU A 281 -0.57 -2.63 20.82
C GLU A 281 -1.97 -2.82 20.19
N LEU A 282 -2.04 -3.48 19.03
CA LEU A 282 -3.25 -3.69 18.24
C LEU A 282 -4.00 -5.00 18.59
N LYS A 283 -3.64 -5.69 19.68
CA LYS A 283 -4.23 -7.00 20.07
C LYS A 283 -5.76 -7.03 20.17
N ASN A 284 -6.39 -5.86 20.37
CA ASN A 284 -7.84 -5.72 20.47
C ASN A 284 -8.54 -5.67 19.10
N VAL A 285 -7.78 -5.58 18.01
CA VAL A 285 -8.27 -5.45 16.64
C VAL A 285 -8.20 -6.82 15.95
N PRO A 286 -9.27 -7.28 15.28
CA PRO A 286 -9.26 -8.52 14.52
C PRO A 286 -8.15 -8.52 13.44
N PRO A 287 -7.38 -9.62 13.28
CA PRO A 287 -6.33 -9.71 12.27
C PRO A 287 -6.80 -9.49 10.83
N ALA A 288 -8.09 -9.77 10.54
CA ALA A 288 -8.69 -9.49 9.23
C ALA A 288 -8.63 -8.00 8.84
N LEU A 289 -8.64 -7.10 9.83
CA LEU A 289 -8.55 -5.66 9.59
C LEU A 289 -7.12 -5.21 9.27
N TYR A 290 -6.09 -6.00 9.59
CA TYR A 290 -4.70 -5.65 9.27
C TYR A 290 -4.43 -5.64 7.77
N THR A 291 -5.28 -6.26 6.97
CA THR A 291 -5.16 -6.30 5.51
C THR A 291 -5.84 -5.12 4.84
N ASP A 292 -6.83 -4.46 5.48
CA ASP A 292 -7.53 -3.32 4.90
C ASP A 292 -6.95 -1.99 5.43
N PRO A 293 -6.27 -1.19 4.58
CA PRO A 293 -5.70 0.09 4.98
C PRO A 293 -6.75 1.09 5.48
N ASN A 294 -8.00 1.01 5.03
CA ASN A 294 -9.04 1.97 5.40
C ASN A 294 -9.57 1.74 6.81
N GLU A 295 -9.78 0.48 7.17
CA GLU A 295 -10.30 0.09 8.48
C GLU A 295 -9.21 0.23 9.54
N ILE A 296 -7.99 -0.26 9.26
CA ILE A 296 -6.90 -0.22 10.24
C ILE A 296 -6.45 1.20 10.57
N ALA A 297 -6.54 2.15 9.62
CA ALA A 297 -6.13 3.54 9.82
C ALA A 297 -6.82 4.21 11.02
N GLN A 298 -8.02 3.78 11.40
CA GLN A 298 -8.77 4.31 12.54
C GLN A 298 -8.20 3.83 13.90
N HIS A 299 -7.53 2.68 13.91
CA HIS A 299 -6.95 2.08 15.11
C HIS A 299 -5.48 2.46 15.32
N LEU A 300 -4.80 2.99 14.30
CA LEU A 300 -3.40 3.38 14.39
C LEU A 300 -3.22 4.72 15.12
N THR A 301 -2.17 4.80 15.93
CA THR A 301 -1.79 6.01 16.65
C THR A 301 -1.19 7.04 15.70
N LEU A 302 -1.74 8.26 15.72
CA LEU A 302 -1.21 9.39 14.97
C LEU A 302 0.11 9.87 15.59
N LYS A 303 1.19 9.82 14.81
CA LYS A 303 2.54 10.24 15.24
C LYS A 303 2.88 11.66 14.78
N LEU A 304 2.56 11.95 13.52
CA LEU A 304 2.88 13.21 12.87
C LEU A 304 1.68 13.71 12.09
N THR A 305 1.47 15.02 12.10
CA THR A 305 0.53 15.70 11.22
C THR A 305 1.11 17.04 10.83
N GLU A 306 1.20 17.28 9.53
CA GLU A 306 1.67 18.53 8.96
C GLU A 306 0.64 19.06 7.97
N CYS A 307 0.28 20.33 8.13
CA CYS A 307 -0.64 21.02 7.25
C CYS A 307 0.12 22.08 6.46
N GLU A 308 -0.05 22.03 5.15
CA GLU A 308 0.59 22.92 4.20
C GLU A 308 -0.48 23.52 3.29
N ARG A 309 -0.26 24.75 2.88
CA ARG A 309 -1.04 25.42 1.87
C ARG A 309 -0.17 25.58 0.63
N LEU A 310 -0.72 25.18 -0.51
CA LEU A 310 -0.11 25.38 -1.82
C LEU A 310 -0.77 26.60 -2.45
N GLU A 311 -0.12 27.75 -2.35
CA GLU A 311 -0.62 28.99 -2.95
C GLU A 311 -0.45 28.92 -4.47
N LEU A 312 -1.51 29.24 -5.20
CA LEU A 312 -1.49 29.26 -6.66
C LEU A 312 -0.75 30.52 -7.13
N PRO A 313 0.18 30.40 -8.10
CA PRO A 313 0.84 31.55 -8.67
C PRO A 313 -0.22 32.43 -9.36
N HIS A 314 -0.20 33.73 -9.05
CA HIS A 314 -1.02 34.68 -9.78
C HIS A 314 -0.21 35.17 -10.97
N PRO A 315 -0.78 35.22 -12.19
CA PRO A 315 -0.13 35.94 -13.27
C PRO A 315 0.00 37.39 -12.81
N ASN A 316 1.25 37.88 -12.73
CA ASN A 316 1.53 39.27 -12.36
C ASN A 316 0.65 40.20 -13.19
N SER A 317 -0.31 40.86 -12.55
CA SER A 317 -0.96 42.07 -13.06
C SER A 317 -0.01 43.26 -12.92
N ALA A 318 1.23 43.11 -13.36
CA ALA A 318 2.27 44.14 -13.32
C ALA A 318 2.45 44.78 -14.71
N ALA A 319 1.34 45.12 -15.37
CA ALA A 319 1.33 45.78 -16.68
C ALA A 319 0.28 46.91 -16.82
N ASP A 320 -0.41 47.32 -15.75
CA ASP A 320 -1.47 48.35 -15.80
C ASP A 320 -1.22 49.56 -14.87
N GLU A 321 0.04 49.88 -14.53
CA GLU A 321 0.40 51.11 -13.78
C GLU A 321 1.47 51.99 -14.46
N GLU A 322 1.59 51.96 -15.79
CA GLU A 322 2.50 52.88 -16.53
C GLU A 322 1.80 53.81 -17.56
N LEU A 323 0.48 53.96 -17.50
CA LEU A 323 -0.27 54.93 -18.31
C LEU A 323 -1.39 55.61 -17.50
N GLN A 324 -1.02 56.48 -16.55
CA GLN A 324 -1.83 57.63 -16.15
C GLN A 324 -0.96 58.87 -15.91
#